data_AF-P07255-F1
#
_entry.id   AF-P07255-F1
#
_cell.length_a   1.000
_cell.length_b   1.000
_cell.length_c   1.000
_cell.angle_alpha   90.00
_cell.angle_beta   90.00
_cell.angle_gamma   90.00
#
_symmetry.space_group_name_H-M   'P 1'
#
loop_
_entity.id
_entity.type
_entity.pdbx_description
1 polymer ?
#
loop_
_entity_poly.entity_id
_entity_poly.type
_entity_poly.pdbx_seq_one_letter_code
_entity_poly.pdbx_strand_id
1 'polypeptide(L)' 'MTIAPITGTIKRRVIMDIVLGFSLGGVMASYWWWGFHMDKINKREKFYAELAERKKQEN' A
#
# COMPACT_ATOMS: atom_id res chain seq x y z
N MET A 1 7.96 5.67 39.45
CA MET A 1 9.12 6.05 38.63
C MET A 1 8.65 6.99 37.54
N THR A 2 9.25 8.18 37.42
CA THR A 2 8.98 9.09 36.30
C THR A 2 10.01 8.81 35.21
N ILE A 3 9.58 8.43 34.01
CA ILE A 3 10.49 8.31 32.87
C ILE A 3 10.84 9.73 32.43
N ALA A 4 12.14 10.03 32.31
CA ALA A 4 12.59 11.33 31.83
C ALA A 4 12.12 11.56 30.38
N PRO A 5 11.72 12.78 30.00
CA PRO A 5 11.23 13.06 28.67
C PRO A 5 12.34 12.89 27.62
N ILE A 6 11.98 12.35 26.45
CA ILE A 6 12.86 12.31 25.28
C ILE A 6 12.97 13.73 24.72
N THR A 7 14.17 14.31 24.80
CA THR A 7 14.43 15.70 24.42
C THR A 7 15.64 15.82 23.48
N GLY A 8 15.86 17.03 22.97
CA GLY A 8 17.03 17.37 22.15
C GLY A 8 17.20 16.50 20.89
N THR A 9 18.44 16.13 20.62
CA THR A 9 18.85 15.40 19.40
C THR A 9 18.17 14.02 19.29
N ILE A 10 17.93 13.34 20.42
CA ILE A 10 17.27 12.02 20.42
C ILE A 10 15.82 12.15 19.92
N LYS A 11 15.07 13.15 20.41
CA LYS A 11 13.71 13.42 19.93
C LYS A 11 13.69 13.65 18.41
N ARG A 12 14.62 14.46 17.90
CA ARG A 12 14.70 14.77 16.47
C ARG A 12 15.01 13.53 15.63
N ARG A 13 15.95 12.68 16.06
CA ARG A 13 16.27 11.42 15.36
C ARG A 13 15.06 10.49 15.32
N VAL A 14 14.39 10.26 16.44
CA VAL A 14 13.20 9.40 16.50
C VAL A 14 12.11 9.89 15.56
N ILE A 15 11.84 11.19 15.53
CA ILE A 15 10.86 11.77 14.58
C ILE A 15 11.30 11.54 13.14
N MET A 16 12.57 11.78 12.81
CA MET A 16 13.10 11.54 11.47
C MET A 16 12.97 10.08 11.04
N ASP A 17 13.30 9.13 11.92
CA ASP A 17 13.22 7.70 11.62
C ASP A 17 11.78 7.27 11.36
N ILE A 18 10.82 7.76 12.15
CA ILE A 18 9.38 7.52 11.96
C ILE A 18 8.92 8.08 10.62
N VAL A 19 9.25 9.35 10.32
CA VAL A 19 8.84 10.01 9.08
C VAL A 19 9.43 9.29 7.87
N LEU A 20 10.72 8.95 7.89
CA LEU A 20 11.37 8.24 6.80
C LEU A 20 10.79 6.83 6.63
N GLY A 21 10.55 6.10 7.72
CA GLY A 21 9.95 4.77 7.68
C GLY A 21 8.56 4.78 7.04
N PHE A 22 7.67 5.66 7.49
CA PHE A 22 6.32 5.76 6.91
C PHE A 22 6.33 6.33 5.49
N SER A 23 7.23 7.28 5.18
CA SER A 23 7.32 7.85 3.84
C SER A 23 7.82 6.81 2.83
N LEU A 24 8.95 6.16 3.12
CA LEU A 24 9.51 5.13 2.25
C LEU A 24 8.58 3.92 2.15
N GLY A 25 8.03 3.47 3.27
CA GLY A 25 7.06 2.37 3.30
C GLY A 25 5.80 2.69 2.49
N GLY A 26 5.22 3.87 2.68
CA GLY A 26 4.04 4.31 1.95
C GLY A 26 4.28 4.46 0.45
N VAL A 27 5.43 5.02 0.05
CA VAL A 27 5.81 5.17 -1.36
C VAL A 27 6.03 3.80 -2.02
N MET A 28 6.78 2.90 -1.39
CA MET A 28 7.03 1.56 -1.94
C MET A 28 5.76 0.71 -1.99
N ALA A 29 4.91 0.78 -0.95
CA ALA A 29 3.61 0.10 -0.94
C ALA A 29 2.70 0.62 -2.06
N SER A 30 2.64 1.93 -2.25
CA SER A 30 1.87 2.55 -3.33
C SER A 30 2.40 2.14 -4.72
N TYR A 31 3.72 2.19 -4.90
CA TYR A 31 4.37 1.77 -6.14
C TYR A 31 4.04 0.31 -6.47
N TRP A 32 4.14 -0.58 -5.50
CA TRP A 32 3.77 -1.98 -5.70
C TRP A 32 2.28 -2.17 -5.98
N TRP A 33 1.41 -1.47 -5.23
CA TRP A 33 -0.04 -1.62 -5.34
C TRP A 33 -0.53 -1.25 -6.74
N TRP A 34 -0.20 -0.06 -7.22
CA TRP A 34 -0.68 0.41 -8.53
C TRP A 34 0.22 -0.03 -9.69
N GLY A 35 1.52 -0.25 -9.46
CA GLY A 35 2.45 -0.66 -10.52
C GLY A 35 2.39 -2.15 -10.85
N PHE A 36 2.06 -3.02 -9.89
CA PHE A 36 2.10 -4.47 -10.10
C PHE A 36 0.85 -5.20 -9.63
N HIS A 37 0.32 -4.88 -8.45
CA HIS A 37 -0.80 -5.62 -7.89
C HIS A 37 -2.09 -5.39 -8.68
N MET A 38 -2.45 -4.13 -8.96
CA MET A 38 -3.69 -3.77 -9.63
C MET A 38 -3.80 -4.29 -11.07
N ASP A 39 -2.70 -4.36 -11.83
CA ASP A 39 -2.71 -4.95 -13.18
C ASP A 39 -3.15 -6.43 -13.15
N LYS A 40 -2.67 -7.20 -12.17
CA LYS A 40 -3.07 -8.61 -12.00
C LYS A 40 -4.56 -8.73 -11.65
N ILE A 41 -5.05 -7.87 -10.77
CA ILE A 41 -6.47 -7.81 -10.41
C ILE A 41 -7.30 -7.49 -11.65
N ASN A 42 -6.95 -6.42 -12.39
CA ASN A 42 -7.70 -5.99 -13.57
C ASN A 42 -7.77 -7.06 -14.66
N LYS A 43 -6.69 -7.81 -14.90
CA LYS A 43 -6.70 -8.94 -15.85
C LYS A 43 -7.69 -10.02 -15.45
N ARG A 44 -7.73 -10.36 -14.15
CA ARG A 44 -8.66 -11.34 -13.60
C ARG A 44 -10.11 -10.84 -13.69
N GLU A 45 -10.36 -9.60 -13.26
CA GLU A 45 -11.70 -9.00 -13.31
C GLU A 45 -12.21 -8.94 -14.76
N LYS A 46 -11.35 -8.57 -15.72
CA LYS A 46 -11.70 -8.58 -17.14
C LYS A 46 -12.11 -9.97 -17.63
N PHE A 47 -11.34 -11.01 -17.30
CA PHE A 47 -11.68 -12.39 -17.68
C PHE A 47 -13.05 -12.82 -17.14
N TYR A 48 -13.34 -12.54 -15.87
CA TYR A 48 -14.62 -12.92 -15.27
C TYR A 48 -15.79 -12.07 -15.78
N ALA A 49 -15.56 -10.81 -16.13
CA ALA A 49 -16.55 -9.98 -16.80
C ALA A 49 -16.93 -10.56 -18.17
N GLU A 50 -15.93 -10.91 -19.00
CA GLU A 50 -16.16 -11.55 -20.31
C GLU A 50 -16.87 -12.91 -20.18
N LEU A 51 -16.50 -13.71 -19.17
CA LEU A 51 -17.16 -14.99 -18.91
C LEU A 51 -18.64 -14.81 -18.52
N ALA A 52 -18.93 -13.80 -17.69
CA ALA A 52 -20.30 -13.48 -17.29
C ALA A 52 -21.14 -13.01 -18.49
N GLU A 53 -20.57 -12.19 -19.38
CA GLU A 53 -21.23 -11.76 -20.61
C GLU A 53 -21.55 -12.92 -21.55
N ARG A 54 -20.61 -13.86 -21.74
CA ARG A 54 -20.84 -15.07 -22.55
C ARG A 54 -21.96 -15.91 -21.98
N LYS A 55 -21.95 -16.17 -20.68
CA LYS A 55 -23.02 -16.94 -20.00
C LYS A 55 -24.38 -16.26 -20.08
N LYS A 56 -24.41 -14.92 -20.13
CA LYS A 56 -25.66 -14.18 -20.33
C LYS A 56 -26.24 -14.34 -21.74
N GLN A 57 -25.40 -14.60 -22.74
CA GLN A 57 -25.83 -14.82 -24.13
C GLN A 57 -26.29 -16.26 -24.39
N GLU A 58 -25.85 -17.22 -23.56
CA GLU A 58 -26.25 -18.64 -23.66
C GLU A 58 -27.64 -18.94 -23.07
N ASN A 59 -28.17 -18.04 -22.23
CA ASN A 59 -29.52 -18.14 -21.63
C ASN A 59 -30.53 -17.26 -22.37
#